data_AF-A0A3P7PUC5-F1
#
_entry.id   AF-A0A3P7PUC5-F1
#
_cell.length_a   1.000
_cell.length_b   1.000
_cell.length_c   1.000
_cell.angle_alpha   90.00
_cell.angle_beta   90.00
_cell.angle_gamma   90.00
#
_symmetry.space_group_name_H-M   'P 1'
#
loop_
_entity.id
_entity.type
_entity.pdbx_description
1 polymer ?
#
loop_
_entity_poly.entity_id
_entity_poly.type
_entity_poly.pdbx_seq_one_letter_code
_entity_poly.pdbx_strand_id
1 'polypeptide(L)'
;MASGVAPDDPNELFYNQEKVTTLEGLIKGVSPEWGYDLTDRETLVLILPASQPVLTISKVAFVSLLEFCEDELLVKRVIISIDKGKLTKEVLVAYVFFIRQYDNTLLSWAICYKYIGFTPLHPEHCPSSIDPEKNFSMIYNIK
;
A
#
# COMPACT_ATOMS: atom_id res chain seq x y z
N MET A 1 -26.12 -37.03 -8.78
CA MET A 1 -25.39 -36.51 -7.61
C MET A 1 -23.90 -36.69 -7.91
N ALA A 2 -23.20 -35.61 -8.26
CA ALA A 2 -21.74 -35.50 -8.44
C ALA A 2 -21.46 -33.99 -8.44
N SER A 3 -20.91 -33.45 -7.35
CA SER A 3 -19.48 -33.18 -7.11
C SER A 3 -18.94 -32.02 -7.94
N GLY A 4 -18.52 -30.98 -7.24
CA GLY A 4 -17.85 -29.79 -7.75
C GLY A 4 -17.38 -28.92 -6.59
N VAL A 5 -16.73 -29.52 -5.58
CA VAL A 5 -15.86 -28.76 -4.69
C VAL A 5 -14.66 -28.37 -5.55
N ALA A 6 -14.59 -27.09 -5.92
CA ALA A 6 -13.40 -26.50 -6.50
C ALA A 6 -12.28 -26.59 -5.45
N PRO A 7 -11.03 -26.92 -5.85
CA PRO A 7 -9.93 -27.02 -4.91
C PRO A 7 -9.63 -25.64 -4.32
N ASP A 8 -9.59 -25.56 -2.99
CA ASP A 8 -9.08 -24.44 -2.22
C ASP A 8 -7.76 -23.93 -2.83
N ASP A 9 -7.73 -22.63 -3.14
CA ASP A 9 -6.55 -21.98 -3.66
C ASP A 9 -5.48 -21.98 -2.54
N PRO A 10 -4.27 -22.54 -2.77
CA PRO A 10 -3.26 -22.68 -1.71
C PRO A 10 -2.71 -21.34 -1.18
N ASN A 11 -3.22 -20.21 -1.65
CA ASN A 11 -2.92 -18.87 -1.14
C ASN A 11 -3.91 -18.36 -0.06
N GLU A 12 -5.07 -19.01 0.17
CA GLU A 12 -6.11 -18.48 1.08
C GLU A 12 -5.81 -18.64 2.60
N LEU A 13 -4.64 -19.15 3.01
CA LEU A 13 -4.40 -19.57 4.40
C LEU A 13 -3.05 -19.13 5.02
N PHE A 14 -2.43 -18.04 4.59
CA PHE A 14 -1.23 -17.55 5.29
C PHE A 14 -1.54 -16.80 6.59
N TYR A 15 -2.72 -16.20 6.68
CA TYR A 15 -3.18 -15.48 7.87
C TYR A 15 -4.48 -16.08 8.37
N ASN A 16 -4.62 -16.18 9.71
CA ASN A 16 -5.89 -16.53 10.34
C ASN A 16 -6.98 -15.59 9.80
N GLN A 17 -8.15 -16.11 9.44
CA GLN A 17 -9.27 -15.34 8.89
C GLN A 17 -9.63 -14.12 9.77
N GLU A 18 -9.45 -14.26 11.09
CA GLU A 18 -9.58 -13.18 12.07
C GLU A 18 -8.61 -12.02 11.81
N LYS A 19 -7.35 -12.32 11.50
CA LYS A 19 -6.32 -11.31 11.19
C LYS A 19 -6.62 -10.59 9.89
N VAL A 20 -7.08 -11.32 8.87
CA VAL A 20 -7.50 -10.72 7.58
C VAL A 20 -8.69 -9.78 7.79
N THR A 21 -9.69 -10.22 8.55
CA THR A 21 -10.87 -9.38 8.85
C THR A 21 -10.47 -8.11 9.62
N THR A 22 -9.52 -8.24 10.55
CA THR A 22 -8.99 -7.09 11.30
C THR A 22 -8.19 -6.14 10.41
N LEU A 23 -7.33 -6.68 9.54
CA LEU A 23 -6.59 -5.92 8.54
C LEU A 23 -7.53 -5.11 7.63
N GLU A 24 -8.56 -5.75 7.10
CA GLU A 24 -9.58 -5.07 6.28
C GLU A 24 -10.26 -3.93 7.03
N GLY A 25 -10.60 -4.15 8.31
CA GLY A 25 -11.20 -3.14 9.17
C GLY A 25 -10.27 -1.94 9.40
N LEU A 26 -8.99 -2.20 9.65
CA LEU A 26 -7.97 -1.16 9.83
C LEU A 26 -7.77 -0.37 8.54
N ILE A 27 -7.63 -1.04 7.39
CA ILE A 27 -7.47 -0.38 6.10
C ILE A 27 -8.69 0.51 5.79
N LYS A 28 -9.90 -0.01 5.94
CA LYS A 28 -11.15 0.77 5.75
C LYS A 28 -11.25 1.95 6.73
N GLY A 29 -10.69 1.80 7.94
CA GLY A 29 -10.58 2.87 8.93
C GLY A 29 -9.59 3.97 8.53
N VAL A 30 -8.55 3.64 7.78
CA VAL A 30 -7.63 4.62 7.16
C VAL A 30 -8.31 5.30 5.98
N SER A 31 -8.88 4.50 5.10
CA SER A 31 -9.62 4.95 3.92
C SER A 31 -10.48 3.81 3.37
N PRO A 32 -11.77 4.05 3.11
CA PRO A 32 -12.66 3.02 2.57
C PRO A 32 -12.30 2.62 1.13
N GLU A 33 -11.53 3.44 0.41
CA GLU A 33 -11.15 3.21 -0.99
C GLU A 33 -9.80 2.49 -1.13
N TRP A 34 -9.09 2.24 -0.02
CA TRP A 34 -7.82 1.53 -0.08
C TRP A 34 -8.04 0.05 -0.37
N GLY A 35 -7.33 -0.45 -1.37
CA GLY A 35 -7.16 -1.87 -1.60
C GLY A 35 -5.93 -2.39 -0.87
N TYR A 36 -5.82 -3.70 -0.79
CA TYR A 36 -4.58 -4.35 -0.37
C TYR A 36 -4.36 -5.64 -1.14
N ASP A 37 -3.09 -6.06 -1.18
CA ASP A 37 -2.68 -7.36 -1.67
C ASP A 37 -1.61 -7.92 -0.72
N LEU A 38 -1.77 -9.20 -0.37
CA LEU A 38 -0.82 -9.96 0.44
C LEU A 38 -0.01 -10.84 -0.52
N THR A 39 0.90 -10.20 -1.25
CA THR A 39 1.63 -10.85 -2.34
C THR A 39 2.60 -11.93 -1.85
N ASP A 40 3.18 -11.74 -0.66
CA ASP A 40 4.13 -12.64 -0.04
C ASP A 40 3.92 -12.65 1.49
N ARG A 41 4.34 -13.71 2.18
CA ARG A 41 4.22 -13.84 3.65
C ARG A 41 4.86 -12.69 4.42
N GLU A 42 5.82 -11.98 3.80
CA GLU A 42 6.58 -10.91 4.45
C GLU A 42 6.23 -9.50 3.93
N THR A 43 5.29 -9.37 2.99
CA THR A 43 5.01 -8.11 2.30
C THR A 43 3.52 -7.81 2.20
N LEU A 44 3.09 -6.71 2.82
CA LEU A 44 1.77 -6.13 2.58
C LEU A 44 1.86 -5.05 1.50
N VAL A 45 1.04 -5.14 0.46
CA VAL A 45 0.86 -4.08 -0.52
C VAL A 45 -0.44 -3.34 -0.23
N LEU A 46 -0.38 -2.03 -0.07
CA LEU A 46 -1.51 -1.11 0.05
C LEU A 46 -1.70 -0.41 -1.29
N ILE A 47 -2.89 -0.56 -1.88
CA ILE A 47 -3.25 0.02 -3.17
C ILE A 47 -4.04 1.29 -2.91
N LEU A 48 -3.43 2.43 -3.19
CA LEU A 48 -4.01 3.74 -2.90
C LEU A 48 -4.83 4.27 -4.09
N PRO A 49 -5.98 4.91 -3.82
CA PRO A 49 -6.71 5.64 -4.85
C PRO A 49 -5.91 6.90 -5.21
N ALA A 50 -5.66 7.10 -6.49
CA ALA A 50 -4.93 8.28 -6.96
C ALA A 50 -5.64 9.60 -6.68
N SER A 51 -6.96 9.60 -6.51
CA SER A 51 -7.78 10.78 -6.22
C SER A 51 -7.94 11.07 -4.73
N GLN A 52 -7.34 10.27 -3.84
CA GLN A 52 -7.58 10.46 -2.41
C GLN A 52 -6.85 11.70 -1.87
N PRO A 53 -7.56 12.65 -1.23
CA PRO A 53 -6.91 13.75 -0.54
C PRO A 53 -6.23 13.24 0.72
N VAL A 54 -4.95 13.57 0.92
CA VAL A 54 -4.18 13.19 2.13
C VAL A 54 -4.83 13.61 3.43
N LEU A 55 -5.52 14.77 3.40
CA LEU A 55 -6.22 15.32 4.55
C LEU A 55 -7.37 14.42 5.02
N THR A 56 -7.83 13.48 4.20
CA THR A 56 -8.86 12.49 4.57
C THR A 56 -8.29 11.27 5.28
N ILE A 57 -6.97 11.10 5.28
CA ILE A 57 -6.30 9.95 5.89
C ILE A 57 -6.18 10.19 7.39
N SER A 58 -6.79 9.30 8.17
CA SER A 58 -6.61 9.32 9.62
C SER A 58 -5.19 8.88 9.97
N LYS A 59 -4.36 9.81 10.46
CA LYS A 59 -3.00 9.52 10.93
C LYS A 59 -3.02 8.43 12.02
N VAL A 60 -3.98 8.50 12.94
CA VAL A 60 -4.12 7.53 14.04
C VAL A 60 -4.42 6.15 13.48
N ALA A 61 -5.39 6.04 12.57
CA ALA A 61 -5.71 4.75 11.94
C ALA A 61 -4.53 4.20 11.14
N PHE A 62 -3.77 5.06 10.47
CA PHE A 62 -2.61 4.63 9.68
C PHE A 62 -1.47 4.12 10.56
N VAL A 63 -1.23 4.75 11.71
CA VAL A 63 -0.27 4.24 12.71
C VAL A 63 -0.73 2.89 13.25
N SER A 64 -1.99 2.76 13.64
CA SER A 64 -2.53 1.46 14.11
C SER A 64 -2.47 0.36 13.05
N LEU A 65 -2.62 0.70 11.76
CA LEU A 65 -2.41 -0.23 10.66
C LEU A 65 -0.95 -0.71 10.60
N LEU A 66 0.03 0.19 10.73
CA LEU A 66 1.44 -0.18 10.72
C LEU A 66 1.82 -1.02 11.94
N GLU A 67 1.33 -0.67 13.13
CA GLU A 67 1.52 -1.45 14.37
C GLU A 67 0.94 -2.87 14.21
N PHE A 68 -0.26 -3.00 13.65
CA PHE A 68 -0.85 -4.32 13.36
C PHE A 68 -0.03 -5.12 12.33
N CYS A 69 0.57 -4.44 11.34
CA CYS A 69 1.45 -5.09 10.38
C CYS A 69 2.71 -5.66 11.05
N GLU A 70 3.29 -4.90 11.98
CA GLU A 70 4.48 -5.27 12.74
C GLU A 70 4.19 -6.38 13.75
N ASP A 71 3.24 -6.15 14.66
CA ASP A 71 3.00 -7.01 15.82
C ASP A 71 2.19 -8.27 15.47
N GLU A 72 1.19 -8.14 14.59
CA GLU A 72 0.21 -9.19 14.34
C GLU A 72 0.44 -9.92 13.02
N LEU A 73 0.67 -9.19 11.92
CA LEU A 73 0.93 -9.82 10.62
C LEU A 73 2.39 -10.24 10.46
N LEU A 74 3.31 -9.74 11.29
CA LEU A 74 4.74 -10.02 11.23
C LEU A 74 5.33 -9.81 9.82
N VAL A 75 4.79 -8.85 9.06
CA VAL A 75 5.35 -8.52 7.75
C VAL A 75 6.66 -7.76 7.93
N LYS A 76 7.62 -7.96 7.04
CA LYS A 76 8.90 -7.22 7.10
C LYS A 76 8.83 -5.89 6.40
N ARG A 77 7.89 -5.73 5.47
CA ARG A 77 7.75 -4.53 4.65
C ARG A 77 6.31 -4.25 4.27
N VAL A 78 5.99 -2.97 4.19
CA VAL A 78 4.72 -2.45 3.69
C VAL A 78 5.02 -1.63 2.44
N ILE A 79 4.36 -1.96 1.34
CA ILE A 79 4.50 -1.26 0.07
C ILE A 79 3.22 -0.47 -0.18
N ILE A 80 3.35 0.81 -0.49
CA ILE A 80 2.25 1.63 -1.00
C ILE A 80 2.38 1.67 -2.51
N SER A 81 1.29 1.40 -3.23
CA SER A 81 1.24 1.38 -4.69
C SER A 81 0.12 2.27 -5.21
N ILE A 82 0.42 3.11 -6.21
CA ILE A 82 -0.53 4.02 -6.85
C ILE A 82 -0.40 3.88 -8.37
N ASP A 83 -1.53 3.80 -9.06
CA ASP A 83 -1.59 3.79 -10.52
C ASP A 83 -1.07 5.12 -11.10
N LYS A 84 0.04 5.07 -11.86
CA LYS A 84 0.65 6.23 -12.53
C LYS A 84 -0.29 6.87 -13.55
N GLY A 85 -1.14 6.08 -14.21
CA GLY A 85 -2.09 6.58 -15.20
C GLY A 85 -3.16 7.47 -14.58
N LYS A 86 -3.39 7.33 -13.28
CA LYS A 86 -4.32 8.19 -12.52
C LYS A 86 -3.62 9.37 -11.83
N LEU A 87 -2.29 9.39 -11.80
CA LEU A 87 -1.54 10.55 -11.32
C LEU A 87 -1.57 11.65 -12.37
N THR A 88 -1.77 12.90 -11.94
CA THR A 88 -1.64 14.03 -12.86
C THR A 88 -0.17 14.16 -13.29
N LYS A 89 0.07 14.71 -14.49
CA LYS A 89 1.44 14.88 -15.02
C LYS A 89 2.30 15.70 -14.06
N GLU A 90 1.71 16.62 -13.31
CA GLU A 90 2.38 17.46 -12.33
C GLU A 90 2.91 16.63 -11.15
N VAL A 91 2.12 15.66 -10.65
CA VAL A 91 2.58 14.72 -9.61
C VAL A 91 3.69 13.84 -10.15
N LEU A 92 3.54 13.34 -11.37
CA LEU A 92 4.50 12.43 -11.99
C LEU A 92 5.82 13.14 -12.33
N VAL A 93 5.77 14.39 -12.78
CA VAL A 93 6.95 15.24 -13.04
C VAL A 93 7.62 15.64 -11.74
N ALA A 94 6.87 16.09 -10.74
CA ALA A 94 7.41 16.34 -9.40
C ALA A 94 8.07 15.08 -8.83
N TYR A 95 7.55 13.91 -9.21
CA TYR A 95 8.13 12.63 -8.82
C TYR A 95 9.43 12.31 -9.54
N VAL A 96 9.47 12.44 -10.86
CA VAL A 96 10.69 12.22 -11.65
C VAL A 96 11.79 13.24 -11.28
N PHE A 97 11.40 14.42 -10.79
CA PHE A 97 12.29 15.49 -10.34
C PHE A 97 12.52 15.56 -8.81
N PHE A 98 12.21 14.50 -8.04
CA PHE A 98 12.03 14.46 -6.57
C PHE A 98 13.09 15.05 -5.61
N ILE A 99 13.80 16.14 -5.89
CA ILE A 99 14.09 17.20 -4.89
C ILE A 99 14.25 18.57 -5.60
N ARG A 100 13.18 19.18 -6.14
CA ARG A 100 13.10 20.67 -6.24
C ARG A 100 11.67 21.14 -6.01
N GLN A 101 11.50 21.85 -4.90
CA GLN A 101 10.42 22.75 -4.49
C GLN A 101 9.38 23.06 -5.59
N TYR A 102 8.17 22.53 -5.45
CA TYR A 102 6.98 22.93 -6.22
C TYR A 102 5.76 23.06 -5.29
N ASP A 103 4.86 23.99 -5.66
CA ASP A 103 3.69 24.46 -4.92
C ASP A 103 2.73 23.35 -4.38
N ASN A 104 2.90 23.04 -3.10
CA ASN A 104 1.93 23.01 -1.99
C ASN A 104 0.57 22.29 -2.02
N THR A 105 0.17 21.48 -3.01
CA THR A 105 -1.08 20.69 -2.83
C THR A 105 -1.02 19.24 -3.29
N LEU A 106 -0.35 18.96 -4.41
CA LEU A 106 -0.36 17.62 -5.03
C LEU A 106 0.80 16.70 -4.58
N LEU A 107 1.84 17.26 -3.95
CA LEU A 107 2.99 16.53 -3.38
C LEU A 107 2.74 16.00 -1.96
N SER A 108 1.58 16.31 -1.35
CA SER A 108 1.35 16.09 0.07
C SER A 108 1.47 14.61 0.47
N TRP A 109 0.99 13.66 -0.34
CA TRP A 109 0.96 12.25 0.08
C TRP A 109 2.37 11.65 0.09
N ALA A 110 3.14 11.86 -0.97
CA ALA A 110 4.51 11.35 -1.07
C ALA A 110 5.41 11.98 0.00
N ILE A 111 5.21 13.28 0.30
CA ILE A 111 5.88 13.96 1.41
C ILE A 111 5.45 13.36 2.75
N CYS A 112 4.15 13.16 3.00
CA CYS A 112 3.64 12.57 4.23
C CYS A 112 4.17 11.15 4.47
N TYR A 113 4.14 10.27 3.48
CA TYR A 113 4.69 8.93 3.62
C TYR A 113 6.20 8.95 3.81
N LYS A 114 6.92 9.85 3.13
CA LYS A 114 8.35 10.05 3.38
C LYS A 114 8.64 10.49 4.81
N TYR A 115 7.82 11.36 5.40
CA TYR A 115 7.95 11.74 6.82
C TYR A 115 7.68 10.58 7.77
N ILE A 116 6.85 9.62 7.38
CA ILE A 116 6.58 8.40 8.18
C ILE A 116 7.72 7.38 8.03
N GLY A 117 8.53 7.50 6.97
CA GLY A 117 9.71 6.66 6.73
C GLY A 117 9.64 5.83 5.44
N PHE A 118 8.59 5.98 4.63
CA PHE A 118 8.52 5.32 3.33
C PHE A 118 9.56 5.91 2.37
N THR A 119 10.21 5.04 1.61
CA THR A 119 11.16 5.42 0.57
C THR A 119 10.66 4.96 -0.80
N PRO A 120 11.05 5.63 -1.90
CA PRO A 120 10.86 5.12 -3.25
C PRO A 120 11.29 3.66 -3.41
N LEU A 121 10.40 2.81 -3.95
CA LEU A 121 10.77 1.44 -4.34
C LEU A 121 11.31 1.47 -5.77
N HIS A 122 12.52 0.94 -5.98
CA HIS A 122 13.09 0.82 -7.33
C HIS A 122 12.27 -0.20 -8.14
N PRO A 123 12.02 0.04 -9.44
CA PRO A 123 11.31 -0.91 -10.31
C PRO A 123 11.82 -2.36 -10.25
N GLU A 124 13.14 -2.53 -10.12
CA GLU A 124 13.79 -3.86 -10.02
C GLU A 124 13.50 -4.61 -8.70
N HIS A 125 12.93 -3.92 -7.71
CA HIS A 125 12.58 -4.48 -6.40
C HIS A 125 11.07 -4.58 -6.18
N CYS A 126 10.24 -4.25 -7.18
CA CYS A 126 8.81 -4.44 -7.09
C CYS A 126 8.46 -5.94 -7.02
N PRO A 127 7.56 -6.36 -6.11
CA PRO A 127 7.05 -7.72 -6.10
C PRO A 127 6.23 -7.98 -7.37
N SER A 128 6.07 -9.26 -7.72
CA SER A 128 5.41 -9.71 -8.96
C SER A 128 3.97 -9.21 -9.12
N SER A 129 3.29 -8.85 -8.03
CA SER A 129 1.92 -8.30 -8.04
C SER A 129 1.83 -6.86 -8.52
N ILE A 130 2.93 -6.12 -8.48
CA ILE A 130 2.97 -4.70 -8.83
C ILE A 130 3.67 -4.55 -10.17
N ASP A 131 2.95 -4.09 -11.18
CA ASP A 131 3.52 -3.68 -12.45
C ASP A 131 4.27 -2.35 -12.26
N PRO A 132 5.62 -2.31 -12.30
CA PRO A 132 6.40 -1.11 -12.04
C PRO A 132 6.31 -0.10 -13.18
N GLU A 133 5.82 -0.49 -14.37
CA GLU A 133 5.58 0.45 -15.47
C GLU A 133 4.30 1.22 -15.21
N LYS A 134 3.24 0.54 -14.78
CA LYS A 134 1.92 1.14 -14.49
C LYS A 134 1.80 1.76 -13.11
N ASN A 135 2.50 1.25 -12.11
CA ASN A 135 2.36 1.68 -10.73
C ASN A 135 3.60 2.37 -10.21
N PHE A 136 3.37 3.40 -9.42
CA PHE A 136 4.36 4.02 -8.59
C PHE A 136 4.30 3.43 -7.19
N SER A 137 5.45 3.04 -6.63
CA SER A 137 5.50 2.37 -5.34
C SER A 137 6.50 2.96 -4.36
N MET A 138 6.12 2.99 -3.09
CA MET A 138 6.99 3.33 -1.96
C MET A 138 7.03 2.16 -0.99
N ILE A 139 8.15 1.96 -0.33
CA ILE A 139 8.38 0.87 0.63
C ILE A 139 8.68 1.42 2.01
N TYR A 140 8.09 0.81 3.03
CA TYR A 140 8.42 0.99 4.43
C TYR A 140 8.92 -0.35 4.97
N ASN A 141 10.14 -0.37 5.51
CA ASN A 141 10.70 -1.56 6.15
C ASN A 141 10.42 -1.49 7.64
N ILE A 142 9.76 -2.51 8.17
CA ILE A 142 9.53 -2.69 9.60
C ILE A 142 10.88 -3.09 10.23
N LYS A 143 11.22 -2.50 11.38
CA LYS A 143 12.56 -2.61 11.98
C LYS A 143 12.71 -3.79 12.92
#